data_AF-A0A5Q4BA37-F1
#
_entry.id   AF-A0A5Q4BA37-F1
#
_cell.length_a   1.000
_cell.length_b   1.000
_cell.length_c   1.000
_cell.angle_alpha   90.00
_cell.angle_beta   90.00
_cell.angle_gamma   90.00
#
_symmetry.space_group_name_H-M   'P 1'
#
loop_
_entity.id
_entity.type
_entity.pdbx_description
1 polymer ?
#
loop_
_entity_poly.entity_id
_entity_poly.type
_entity_poly.pdbx_seq_one_letter_code
_entity_poly.pdbx_strand_id
1 'polypeptide(L)'
;DKLVSMFPSFKTDHSVEIVEGQVTDVSRVKGFLDGADTIICALGENENRPGIRVLTDASRTIVTALKQLKDGSGSSAWKKPRVLLLSSATWNERFEAQQPALISWLVKNAFYYPYQDLLNAHRTFKEAEKEDALSLLLVQPPAIIEEDG
;
A
#
# COMPACT_ATOMS: atom_id res chain seq x y z
N ASP A 1 -18.34 -13.51 -3.20
CA ASP A 1 -17.33 -12.48 -3.54
C ASP A 1 -17.83 -11.07 -3.26
N LYS A 2 -17.38 -10.48 -2.15
CA LYS A 2 -17.76 -9.11 -1.74
C LYS A 2 -17.45 -8.07 -2.81
N LEU A 3 -16.28 -8.19 -3.45
CA LEU A 3 -15.84 -7.28 -4.51
C LEU A 3 -16.82 -7.27 -5.69
N VAL A 4 -17.15 -8.44 -6.22
CA VAL A 4 -18.05 -8.57 -7.37
C VAL A 4 -19.50 -8.19 -7.03
N SER A 5 -19.95 -8.41 -5.79
CA SER A 5 -21.27 -7.92 -5.38
C SER A 5 -21.34 -6.40 -5.34
N MET A 6 -20.24 -5.70 -5.01
CA MET A 6 -20.17 -4.23 -5.04
C MET A 6 -19.98 -3.70 -6.46
N PHE A 7 -19.25 -4.43 -7.31
CA PHE A 7 -18.95 -4.04 -8.69
C PHE A 7 -19.26 -5.17 -9.68
N PRO A 8 -20.55 -5.42 -9.99
CA PRO A 8 -20.94 -6.54 -10.84
C PRO A 8 -20.34 -6.49 -12.26
N SER A 9 -20.05 -5.28 -12.76
CA SER A 9 -19.46 -5.06 -14.10
C SER A 9 -18.09 -5.72 -14.27
N PHE A 10 -17.33 -5.93 -13.19
CA PHE A 10 -16.01 -6.57 -13.25
C PHE A 10 -16.06 -8.01 -13.76
N LYS A 11 -17.22 -8.69 -13.70
CA LYS A 11 -17.38 -10.04 -14.28
C LYS A 11 -17.33 -10.06 -15.80
N THR A 12 -17.66 -8.95 -16.44
CA THR A 12 -17.83 -8.87 -17.90
C THR A 12 -16.82 -7.93 -18.56
N ASP A 13 -16.05 -7.18 -17.77
CA ASP A 13 -15.03 -6.26 -18.27
C ASP A 13 -13.72 -7.00 -18.56
N HIS A 14 -13.37 -7.10 -19.84
CA HIS A 14 -12.15 -7.78 -20.29
C HIS A 14 -10.86 -7.02 -19.94
N SER A 15 -10.96 -5.77 -19.48
CA SER A 15 -9.81 -4.98 -19.00
C SER A 15 -9.50 -5.22 -17.51
N VAL A 16 -10.32 -6.00 -16.81
CA VAL A 16 -10.18 -6.28 -15.38
C VAL A 16 -9.83 -7.75 -15.16
N GLU A 17 -8.74 -7.98 -14.45
CA GLU A 17 -8.38 -9.29 -13.93
C GLU A 17 -8.50 -9.27 -12.40
N ILE A 18 -9.28 -10.20 -11.83
CA ILE A 18 -9.38 -10.38 -10.39
C ILE A 18 -8.62 -11.64 -10.02
N VAL A 19 -7.67 -11.49 -9.09
CA VAL A 19 -7.02 -12.65 -8.48
C VAL A 19 -7.19 -12.67 -6.99
N GLU A 20 -7.58 -13.86 -6.53
CA GLU A 20 -7.70 -14.20 -5.13
C GLU A 20 -6.43 -14.91 -4.64
N GLY A 21 -5.91 -14.49 -3.50
CA GLY A 21 -4.71 -15.06 -2.91
C GLY A 21 -4.29 -14.36 -1.63
N GLN A 22 -3.30 -14.92 -0.96
CA GLN A 22 -2.68 -14.29 0.20
C GLN A 22 -1.70 -13.23 -0.26
N VAL A 23 -1.70 -12.07 0.40
CA VAL A 23 -0.77 -10.97 0.06
C VAL A 23 0.70 -11.31 0.34
N THR A 24 0.95 -12.41 1.06
CA THR A 24 2.28 -12.95 1.35
C THR A 24 2.81 -13.91 0.28
N ASP A 25 2.00 -14.27 -0.72
CA ASP A 25 2.41 -15.14 -1.82
C ASP A 25 3.19 -14.33 -2.87
N VAL A 26 4.51 -14.29 -2.71
CA VAL A 26 5.42 -13.56 -3.61
C VAL A 26 5.26 -14.00 -5.07
N SER A 27 5.11 -15.30 -5.33
CA SER A 27 5.02 -15.81 -6.70
C SER A 27 3.76 -15.31 -7.41
N ARG A 28 2.62 -15.32 -6.70
CA ARG A 28 1.37 -14.74 -7.21
C ARG A 28 1.48 -13.23 -7.39
N VAL A 29 1.89 -12.51 -6.35
CA VAL A 29 2.03 -11.04 -6.40
C VAL A 29 2.93 -10.63 -7.55
N LYS A 30 4.05 -11.32 -7.76
CA LYS A 30 4.95 -11.07 -8.89
C LYS A 30 4.26 -11.16 -10.25
N GLY A 31 3.36 -12.14 -10.44
CA GLY A 31 2.59 -12.26 -11.68
C GLY A 31 1.73 -11.03 -11.99
N PHE A 32 1.14 -10.40 -10.96
CA PHE A 32 0.32 -9.18 -11.12
C PHE A 32 1.14 -7.92 -11.30
N LEU A 33 2.37 -7.91 -10.80
CA LEU A 33 3.25 -6.76 -10.90
C LEU A 33 4.07 -6.75 -12.19
N ASP A 34 4.17 -7.89 -12.88
CA ASP A 34 4.90 -7.97 -14.15
C ASP A 34 4.21 -7.11 -15.22
N GLY A 35 4.96 -6.18 -15.80
CA GLY A 35 4.44 -5.21 -16.76
C GLY A 35 3.57 -4.09 -16.18
N ALA A 36 3.33 -4.04 -14.85
CA ALA A 36 2.54 -2.98 -14.25
C ALA A 36 3.29 -1.63 -14.27
N ASP A 37 2.71 -0.60 -14.87
CA ASP A 37 3.28 0.76 -14.83
C ASP A 37 2.98 1.46 -13.49
N THR A 38 1.83 1.17 -12.89
CA THR A 38 1.34 1.80 -11.66
C THR A 38 0.71 0.78 -10.72
N ILE A 39 1.04 0.89 -9.44
CA ILE A 39 0.57 0.00 -8.38
C ILE A 39 -0.11 0.86 -7.32
N ILE A 40 -1.39 0.61 -7.05
CA ILE A 40 -2.15 1.31 -6.02
C ILE A 40 -2.30 0.37 -4.82
N CYS A 41 -1.62 0.69 -3.72
CA CYS A 41 -1.70 -0.05 -2.46
C CYS A 41 -2.62 0.69 -1.49
N ALA A 42 -3.85 0.21 -1.38
CA ALA A 42 -4.87 0.73 -0.45
C ALA A 42 -5.20 -0.27 0.67
N LEU A 43 -4.23 -1.10 1.03
CA LEU A 43 -4.36 -2.04 2.15
C LEU A 43 -4.32 -1.30 3.48
N GLY A 44 -4.98 -1.85 4.49
CA GLY A 44 -4.98 -1.28 5.82
C GLY A 44 -5.72 -2.16 6.81
N GLU A 45 -5.54 -1.85 8.08
CA GLU A 45 -6.27 -2.43 9.20
C GLU A 45 -6.76 -1.29 10.10
N ASN A 46 -7.98 -1.41 10.60
CA ASN A 46 -8.58 -0.41 11.50
C ASN A 46 -8.55 -0.87 12.97
N GLU A 47 -8.36 -2.16 13.23
CA GLU A 47 -8.23 -2.69 14.59
C GLU A 47 -6.89 -2.31 15.23
N ASN A 48 -6.94 -1.62 16.38
CA ASN A 48 -5.75 -1.35 17.19
C ASN A 48 -5.36 -2.58 18.03
N ARG A 49 -4.90 -3.65 17.38
CA ARG A 49 -4.46 -4.89 18.04
C ARG A 49 -3.00 -5.22 17.73
N PRO A 50 -2.23 -5.70 18.72
CA PRO A 50 -0.86 -6.14 18.48
C PRO A 50 -0.83 -7.35 17.55
N GLY A 51 0.21 -7.42 16.72
CA GLY A 51 0.47 -8.58 15.86
C GLY A 51 -0.20 -8.53 14.48
N ILE A 52 -1.08 -7.55 14.20
CA ILE A 52 -1.58 -7.32 12.85
C ILE A 52 -0.51 -6.58 12.03
N ARG A 53 -0.17 -7.12 10.86
CA ARG A 53 0.97 -6.70 10.02
C ARG A 53 0.64 -6.66 8.53
N VAL A 54 -0.60 -6.36 8.17
CA VAL A 54 -1.09 -6.41 6.79
C VAL A 54 -0.22 -5.56 5.85
N LEU A 55 0.10 -4.32 6.26
CA LEU A 55 0.90 -3.39 5.45
C LEU A 55 2.37 -3.80 5.40
N THR A 56 2.95 -4.23 6.52
CA THR A 56 4.32 -4.75 6.57
C THR A 56 4.49 -5.97 5.66
N ASP A 57 3.59 -6.94 5.76
CA ASP A 57 3.70 -8.20 5.03
C ASP A 57 3.45 -7.99 3.52
N ALA A 58 2.49 -7.11 3.17
CA ALA A 58 2.22 -6.76 1.79
C ALA A 58 3.35 -5.96 1.14
N SER A 59 3.84 -4.91 1.82
CA SER A 59 4.95 -4.08 1.29
C SER A 59 6.22 -4.90 1.06
N ARG A 60 6.57 -5.81 1.99
CA ARG A 60 7.68 -6.74 1.81
C ARG A 60 7.49 -7.62 0.59
N THR A 61 6.30 -8.22 0.45
CA THR A 61 5.99 -9.11 -0.67
C THR A 61 6.06 -8.39 -2.01
N ILE A 62 5.45 -7.19 -2.12
CA ILE A 62 5.50 -6.33 -3.31
C ILE A 62 6.96 -5.98 -3.63
N VAL A 63 7.74 -5.49 -2.67
CA VAL A 63 9.13 -5.11 -2.90
C VAL A 63 9.98 -6.31 -3.32
N THR A 64 9.82 -7.47 -2.68
CA THR A 64 10.51 -8.70 -3.08
C THR A 64 10.16 -9.10 -4.52
N ALA A 65 8.88 -9.06 -4.88
CA ALA A 65 8.44 -9.36 -6.23
C ALA A 65 9.02 -8.39 -7.27
N LEU A 66 9.00 -7.08 -7.00
CA LEU A 66 9.57 -6.06 -7.89
C LEU A 66 11.08 -6.21 -8.06
N LYS A 67 11.81 -6.51 -6.99
CA LYS A 67 13.26 -6.79 -7.07
C LYS A 67 13.53 -8.02 -7.93
N GLN A 68 12.77 -9.11 -7.75
CA GLN A 68 12.90 -10.31 -8.58
C GLN A 68 12.62 -10.02 -10.07
N LEU A 69 11.62 -9.19 -10.39
CA LEU A 69 11.34 -8.80 -11.76
C LEU A 69 12.48 -7.94 -12.32
N LYS A 70 12.97 -6.95 -11.57
CA LYS A 70 14.11 -6.12 -11.95
C LYS A 70 15.35 -6.95 -12.26
N ASP A 71 15.70 -7.89 -11.39
CA ASP A 71 16.88 -8.75 -11.55
C ASP A 71 16.74 -9.72 -12.74
N GLY A 72 15.51 -10.19 -13.02
CA GLY A 72 15.23 -11.10 -14.13
C GLY A 72 15.11 -10.44 -15.51
N SER A 73 14.81 -9.14 -15.56
CA SER A 73 14.54 -8.40 -16.81
C SER A 73 15.81 -8.03 -17.59
N GLY A 74 16.97 -8.00 -16.93
CA GLY A 74 18.17 -7.34 -17.45
C GLY A 74 18.03 -5.81 -17.46
N SER A 75 19.14 -5.08 -17.28
CA SER A 75 19.12 -3.64 -16.97
C SER A 75 18.46 -2.73 -18.02
N SER A 76 18.32 -3.19 -19.28
CA SER A 76 17.72 -2.41 -20.37
C SER A 76 16.21 -2.60 -20.53
N ALA A 77 15.61 -3.63 -19.93
CA ALA A 77 14.19 -3.93 -20.08
C ALA A 77 13.35 -3.53 -18.86
N TRP A 78 13.99 -3.29 -17.70
CA TRP A 78 13.28 -2.92 -16.48
C TRP A 78 12.59 -1.55 -16.62
N LYS A 79 11.27 -1.55 -16.56
CA LYS A 79 10.45 -0.35 -16.41
C LYS A 79 10.06 -0.20 -14.95
N LYS A 80 10.61 0.82 -14.31
CA LYS A 80 10.36 1.10 -12.89
C LYS A 80 8.90 1.53 -12.68
N PRO A 81 8.11 0.80 -11.88
CA PRO A 81 6.71 1.15 -11.63
C PRO A 81 6.58 2.30 -10.63
N ARG A 82 5.45 3.00 -10.68
CA ARG A 82 5.05 3.95 -9.65
C ARG A 82 4.14 3.26 -8.63
N VAL A 83 4.54 3.26 -7.35
CA VAL A 83 3.72 2.80 -6.23
C VAL A 83 3.03 3.98 -5.57
N LEU A 84 1.70 3.96 -5.53
CA LEU A 84 0.88 4.87 -4.76
C LEU A 84 0.43 4.15 -3.50
N LEU A 85 0.97 4.55 -2.36
CA LEU A 85 0.56 4.00 -1.06
C LEU A 85 -0.46 4.92 -0.42
N LEU A 86 -1.65 4.38 -0.12
CA LEU A 86 -2.59 5.04 0.77
C LEU A 86 -1.99 5.06 2.18
N SER A 87 -1.59 6.24 2.59
CA SER A 87 -0.98 6.58 3.87
C SER A 87 -1.96 7.46 4.66
N SER A 88 -1.47 8.24 5.61
CA SER A 88 -2.29 9.09 6.46
C SER A 88 -1.63 10.44 6.69
N ALA A 89 -2.47 11.49 6.74
CA ALA A 89 -2.08 12.83 7.14
C ALA A 89 -1.51 12.87 8.58
N THR A 90 -1.83 11.89 9.44
CA THR A 90 -1.31 11.79 10.81
C THR A 90 0.23 11.77 10.88
N TRP A 91 0.88 11.30 9.80
CA TRP A 91 2.35 11.25 9.68
C TRP A 91 2.88 12.16 8.58
N ASN A 92 2.10 13.16 8.17
CA ASN A 92 2.54 14.22 7.29
C ASN A 92 2.94 15.43 8.13
N GLU A 93 4.20 15.85 8.06
CA GLU A 93 4.75 16.94 8.87
C GLU A 93 3.97 18.27 8.68
N ARG A 94 3.49 18.53 7.45
CA ARG A 94 2.73 19.75 7.14
C ARG A 94 1.35 19.74 7.77
N PHE A 95 0.68 18.59 7.81
CA PHE A 95 -0.65 18.46 8.43
C PHE A 95 -0.56 18.34 9.95
N GLU A 96 0.43 17.61 10.46
CA GLU A 96 0.67 17.51 11.91
C GLU A 96 0.92 18.88 12.53
N ALA A 97 1.69 19.75 11.87
CA ALA A 97 1.99 21.10 12.36
C ALA A 97 0.73 21.97 12.58
N GLN A 98 -0.40 21.61 11.99
CA GLN A 98 -1.68 22.31 12.12
C GLN A 98 -2.60 21.69 13.17
N GLN A 99 -2.27 20.50 13.69
CA GLN A 99 -3.06 19.82 14.71
C GLN A 99 -2.59 20.15 16.12
N PRO A 100 -3.51 20.41 17.07
CA PRO A 100 -3.15 20.51 18.48
C PRO A 100 -2.45 19.23 18.95
N ALA A 101 -1.33 19.39 19.67
CA ALA A 101 -0.49 18.25 20.10
C ALA A 101 -1.26 17.18 20.88
N LEU A 102 -2.24 17.58 21.70
CA LEU A 102 -3.09 16.65 22.45
C LEU A 102 -3.94 15.76 21.53
N ILE A 103 -4.45 16.31 20.43
CA ILE A 103 -5.26 15.56 19.45
C ILE A 103 -4.37 14.61 18.65
N SER A 104 -3.20 15.07 18.18
CA SER A 104 -2.22 14.22 17.51
C SER A 104 -1.79 13.05 18.41
N TRP A 105 -1.51 13.33 19.69
CA TRP A 105 -1.18 12.30 20.67
C TRP A 105 -2.32 11.30 20.86
N LEU A 106 -3.57 11.76 21.05
CA LEU A 106 -4.73 10.88 21.22
C LEU A 106 -4.90 9.93 20.03
N VAL A 107 -4.86 10.47 18.81
CA VAL A 107 -5.02 9.68 17.57
C VAL A 107 -3.89 8.66 17.41
N LYS A 108 -2.64 9.07 17.62
CA LYS A 108 -1.48 8.18 17.50
C LYS A 108 -1.50 7.05 18.52
N ASN A 109 -2.05 7.28 19.73
CA ASN A 109 -2.19 6.23 20.74
C ASN A 109 -3.40 5.31 20.46
N ALA A 110 -4.54 5.90 20.07
CA ALA A 110 -5.77 5.14 19.78
C ALA A 110 -5.61 4.17 18.59
N PHE A 111 -4.71 4.46 17.65
CA PHE A 111 -4.42 3.66 16.46
C PHE A 111 -2.95 3.26 16.37
N TYR A 112 -2.30 3.03 17.51
CA TYR A 112 -0.87 2.79 17.59
C TYR A 112 -0.39 1.65 16.67
N TYR A 113 -1.01 0.47 16.74
CA TYR A 113 -0.53 -0.71 15.99
C TYR A 113 -0.71 -0.55 14.46
N PRO A 114 -1.88 -0.12 13.94
CA PRO A 114 -2.03 0.19 12.52
C PRO A 114 -1.03 1.24 12.02
N TYR A 115 -0.78 2.28 12.81
CA TYR A 115 0.21 3.29 12.42
C TYR A 115 1.64 2.77 12.45
N GLN A 116 2.00 1.89 13.39
CA GLN A 116 3.29 1.22 13.34
C GLN A 116 3.45 0.36 12.10
N ASP A 117 2.40 -0.39 11.73
CA ASP A 117 2.38 -1.21 10.51
C ASP A 117 2.54 -0.35 9.24
N LEU A 118 1.83 0.78 9.17
CA LEU A 118 1.96 1.76 8.08
C LEU A 118 3.38 2.36 8.00
N LEU A 119 3.97 2.74 9.13
CA LEU A 119 5.33 3.29 9.17
C LEU A 119 6.38 2.25 8.76
N ASN A 120 6.16 0.97 9.04
CA ASN A 120 7.01 -0.09 8.53
C ASN A 120 6.91 -0.23 7.01
N ALA A 121 5.70 -0.19 6.45
CA ALA A 121 5.52 -0.16 5.00
C ALA A 121 6.17 1.08 4.35
N HIS A 122 6.09 2.27 4.97
CA HIS A 122 6.83 3.45 4.52
C HIS A 122 8.32 3.18 4.40
N ARG A 123 8.93 2.57 5.42
CA ARG A 123 10.37 2.26 5.43
C ARG A 123 10.70 1.30 4.30
N THR A 124 9.97 0.20 4.18
CA THR A 124 10.18 -0.82 3.14
C THR A 124 10.08 -0.25 1.72
N PHE A 125 9.05 0.55 1.42
CA PHE A 125 8.93 1.17 0.11
C PHE A 125 9.97 2.27 -0.16
N LYS A 126 10.31 3.09 0.84
CA LYS A 126 11.36 4.13 0.69
C LYS A 126 12.74 3.52 0.49
N GLU A 127 13.05 2.39 1.13
CA GLU A 127 14.28 1.64 0.90
C GLU A 127 14.33 1.10 -0.54
N ALA A 128 13.23 0.48 -1.01
CA ALA A 128 13.13 0.00 -2.38
C ALA A 128 13.22 1.13 -3.42
N GLU A 129 12.69 2.32 -3.12
CA GLU A 129 12.84 3.51 -3.98
C GLU A 129 14.31 3.96 -4.08
N LYS A 130 15.06 3.96 -2.96
CA LYS A 130 16.50 4.27 -2.97
C LYS A 130 17.32 3.26 -3.78
N GLU A 131 16.88 2.02 -3.83
CA GLU A 131 17.46 0.95 -4.66
C GLU A 131 16.96 0.98 -6.12
N ASP A 132 16.20 2.02 -6.50
CA ASP A 132 15.65 2.22 -7.84
C ASP A 132 14.76 1.04 -8.29
N ALA A 133 14.12 0.34 -7.36
CA ALA A 133 13.18 -0.74 -7.67
C ALA A 133 11.77 -0.21 -7.99
N LEU A 134 11.43 1.00 -7.53
CA LEU A 134 10.14 1.65 -7.73
C LEU A 134 10.26 3.16 -7.53
N SER A 135 9.23 3.91 -7.90
CA SER A 135 9.02 5.29 -7.45
C SER A 135 7.82 5.36 -6.52
N LEU A 136 7.95 6.01 -5.37
CA LEU A 136 6.94 6.02 -4.33
C LEU A 136 6.19 7.36 -4.29
N LEU A 137 4.87 7.28 -4.18
CA LEU A 137 4.01 8.40 -3.81
C LEU A 137 3.19 8.01 -2.57
N LEU A 138 3.39 8.73 -1.48
CA LEU A 138 2.55 8.62 -0.29
C LEU A 138 1.31 9.50 -0.47
N VAL A 139 0.14 8.88 -0.57
CA VAL A 139 -1.15 9.57 -0.61
C VAL A 139 -1.64 9.71 0.82
N GLN A 140 -1.68 10.93 1.36
CA GLN A 140 -1.87 11.17 2.80
C GLN A 140 -3.16 11.96 3.07
N PRO A 141 -4.35 11.35 2.92
CA PRO A 141 -5.60 12.01 3.23
C PRO A 141 -5.77 12.24 4.74
N PRO A 142 -6.62 13.19 5.14
CA PRO A 142 -7.16 13.26 6.50
C PRO A 142 -8.14 12.10 6.74
N ALA A 143 -8.97 12.19 7.79
CA ALA A 143 -10.00 11.18 8.05
C ALA A 143 -10.89 10.96 6.83
N ILE A 144 -11.08 9.68 6.46
CA ILE A 144 -12.03 9.28 5.41
C ILE A 144 -13.38 9.10 6.11
N ILE A 145 -14.33 9.92 5.73
CA ILE A 145 -15.72 9.87 6.22
C ILE A 145 -16.62 9.47 5.05
N GLU A 146 -17.67 8.70 5.33
CA GLU A 146 -18.75 8.56 4.37
C GLU A 146 -19.42 9.93 4.23
N GLU A 147 -19.61 10.41 3.00
CA GLU A 147 -20.54 11.52 2.78
C GLU A 147 -21.95 10.97 2.96
N ASP A 148 -22.71 11.58 3.87
CA ASP A 148 -24.16 11.32 3.96
C ASP A 148 -24.78 11.67 2.60
N GLY A 149 -25.19 10.64 1.86
CA GLY A 149 -25.90 10.76 0.59
C GLY A 149 -27.40 10.98 0.75
#